data_AF-A0AAU0BHC1-F1
#
_entry.id   AF-A0AAU0BHC1-F1
#
_cell.length_a   1.000
_cell.length_b   1.000
_cell.length_c   1.000
_cell.angle_alpha   90.00
_cell.angle_beta   90.00
_cell.angle_gamma   90.00
#
_symmetry.space_group_name_H-M   'P 1'
#
loop_
_entity.id
_entity.type
_entity.pdbx_description
1 polymer ?
#
loop_
_entity_poly.entity_id
_entity_poly.type
_entity_poly.pdbx_seq_one_letter_code
_entity_poly.pdbx_strand_id
1 'polypeptide(L)'
;MAHTLLDKIGPLLANEALHAEHTSAFKLLKRMSDCALGKRAVGGSDDIAEKIGQIQHRIAIHNAHPGAAEPPAEGSEQDAGRAMFKKMRQFVADVDLEIQVIRAGGDERFLQLQEGLILKQDVAVQVANMVSGIEETYDAPNEEHGRRILNLLKNLTEMAPLPRGVLDTVKVLRGDPLALADALHTLVRHYPKLGDNPNWQKPG
;
A
#
# COMPACT_ATOMS: atom_id res chain seq x y z
N MET A 1 7.33 -10.04 -2.89
CA MET A 1 8.63 -9.71 -2.26
C MET A 1 8.52 -8.46 -1.37
N ALA A 2 8.03 -7.31 -1.87
CA ALA A 2 7.81 -6.12 -1.05
C ALA A 2 6.78 -6.34 0.07
N HIS A 3 5.61 -6.90 -0.28
CA HIS A 3 4.57 -7.32 0.69
C HIS A 3 5.10 -8.34 1.72
N THR A 4 5.84 -9.36 1.28
CA THR A 4 6.47 -10.35 2.17
C THR A 4 7.42 -9.73 3.21
N LEU A 5 8.09 -8.64 2.86
CA LEU A 5 8.96 -7.92 3.79
C LEU A 5 8.12 -7.07 4.77
N LEU A 6 7.02 -6.47 4.28
CA LEU A 6 6.07 -5.72 5.10
C LEU A 6 5.39 -6.63 6.14
N ASP A 7 4.87 -7.79 5.73
CA ASP A 7 4.14 -8.74 6.59
C ASP A 7 4.99 -9.28 7.73
N LYS A 8 6.30 -9.41 7.52
CA LYS A 8 7.25 -9.89 8.55
C LYS A 8 7.68 -8.79 9.52
N ILE A 9 7.58 -7.53 9.12
CA ILE A 9 7.96 -6.37 9.94
C ILE A 9 6.78 -5.86 10.75
N GLY A 10 5.55 -5.99 10.23
CA GLY A 10 4.31 -5.55 10.90
C GLY A 10 4.10 -6.07 12.33
N PRO A 11 4.51 -7.29 12.69
CA PRO A 11 4.41 -7.76 14.08
C PRO A 11 5.46 -7.19 15.04
N LEU A 12 6.50 -6.49 14.56
CA LEU A 12 7.69 -6.11 15.32
C LEU A 12 7.82 -4.60 15.55
N LEU A 13 6.75 -3.86 15.26
CA LEU A 13 6.77 -2.41 15.11
C LEU A 13 7.16 -1.67 16.38
N ALA A 14 6.74 -2.17 17.54
CA ALA A 14 7.03 -1.55 18.83
C ALA A 14 8.40 -1.93 19.42
N ASN A 15 9.30 -2.57 18.65
CA ASN A 15 10.58 -3.04 19.15
C ASN A 15 11.73 -2.14 18.69
N GLU A 16 12.21 -1.25 19.58
CA GLU A 16 13.30 -0.31 19.27
C GLU A 16 14.62 -1.02 18.94
N ALA A 17 14.86 -2.20 19.52
CA ALA A 17 16.05 -3.01 19.21
C ALA A 17 16.06 -3.52 17.75
N LEU A 18 14.93 -3.42 17.04
CA LEU A 18 14.79 -3.72 15.61
C LEU A 18 14.66 -2.48 14.72
N HIS A 19 14.92 -1.27 15.25
CA HIS A 19 14.85 -0.03 14.47
C HIS A 19 15.83 -0.01 13.28
N ALA A 20 17.01 -0.61 13.44
CA ALA A 20 18.00 -0.75 12.36
C ALA A 20 17.49 -1.66 11.23
N GLU A 21 16.75 -2.71 11.58
CA GLU A 21 16.09 -3.64 10.67
C GLU A 21 14.94 -2.96 9.93
N HIS A 22 14.12 -2.15 10.63
CA HIS A 22 13.08 -1.31 10.01
C HIS A 22 13.67 -0.34 8.98
N THR A 23 14.76 0.34 9.33
CA THR A 23 15.47 1.27 8.42
C THR A 23 16.09 0.53 7.23
N SER A 24 16.66 -0.65 7.46
CA SER A 24 17.26 -1.48 6.41
C SER A 24 16.22 -2.00 5.44
N ALA A 25 15.06 -2.44 5.94
CA ALA A 25 13.95 -2.88 5.13
C ALA A 25 13.36 -1.74 4.29
N PHE A 26 13.20 -0.54 4.86
CA PHE A 26 12.74 0.62 4.10
C PHE A 26 13.71 1.01 2.97
N LYS A 27 15.02 1.01 3.24
CA LYS A 27 16.05 1.23 2.21
C LYS A 27 15.98 0.16 1.10
N LEU A 28 15.70 -1.09 1.47
CA LEU A 28 15.58 -2.19 0.51
C LEU A 28 14.33 -2.05 -0.35
N LEU A 29 13.18 -1.70 0.25
CA LEU A 29 11.95 -1.38 -0.49
C LEU A 29 12.19 -0.25 -1.51
N LYS A 30 12.89 0.81 -1.09
CA LYS A 30 13.25 1.92 -1.98
C LYS A 30 14.15 1.47 -3.13
N ARG A 31 15.10 0.59 -2.89
CA ARG A 31 15.97 0.05 -3.95
C ARG A 31 15.21 -0.88 -4.91
N MET A 32 14.33 -1.73 -4.39
CA MET A 32 13.47 -2.59 -5.22
C MET A 32 12.57 -1.76 -6.13
N SER A 33 12.02 -0.66 -5.60
CA SER A 33 11.29 0.35 -6.37
C SER A 33 12.13 0.97 -7.48
N ASP A 34 13.29 1.55 -7.15
CA ASP A 34 14.17 2.19 -8.14
C ASP A 34 14.53 1.23 -9.29
N CYS A 35 14.72 -0.07 -8.99
CA CYS A 35 14.97 -1.10 -9.99
C CYS A 35 13.73 -1.43 -10.84
N ALA A 36 12.56 -1.58 -10.23
CA ALA A 36 11.32 -1.88 -10.96
C ALA A 36 10.89 -0.74 -11.91
N LEU A 37 11.29 0.49 -11.60
CA LEU A 37 11.03 1.69 -12.39
C LEU A 37 12.11 1.98 -13.43
N GLY A 38 13.13 1.12 -13.55
CA GLY A 38 14.27 1.32 -14.46
C GLY A 38 15.16 2.52 -14.11
N LYS A 39 15.02 3.10 -12.91
CA LYS A 39 15.77 4.28 -12.44
C LYS A 39 17.20 3.93 -11.98
N ARG A 40 17.50 2.65 -11.75
CA ARG A 40 18.84 2.14 -11.40
C ARG A 40 19.15 0.82 -12.11
N ALA A 41 20.43 0.62 -12.47
CA ALA A 41 20.91 -0.65 -12.98
C ALA A 41 20.63 -1.79 -11.99
N VAL A 42 20.14 -2.91 -12.52
CA VAL A 42 19.79 -4.11 -11.74
C VAL A 42 21.06 -4.69 -11.13
N GLY A 43 21.32 -4.41 -9.84
CA GLY A 43 22.00 -5.39 -9.01
C GLY A 43 21.03 -6.57 -8.89
N GLY A 44 21.45 -7.75 -9.34
CA GLY A 44 20.59 -8.91 -9.63
C GLY A 44 19.52 -9.19 -8.56
N SER A 45 18.38 -9.74 -8.99
CA SER A 45 17.28 -10.22 -8.12
C SER A 45 17.79 -11.04 -6.92
N ASP A 46 18.92 -11.72 -7.08
CA ASP A 46 19.60 -12.50 -6.05
C ASP A 46 20.13 -11.64 -4.87
N ASP A 47 20.63 -10.43 -5.11
CA ASP A 47 21.10 -9.48 -4.06
C ASP A 47 19.92 -8.97 -3.21
N ILE A 48 18.74 -8.85 -3.81
CA ILE A 48 17.51 -8.45 -3.10
C ILE A 48 17.01 -9.60 -2.23
N ALA A 49 16.93 -10.82 -2.77
CA ALA A 49 16.50 -11.99 -2.03
C ALA A 49 17.45 -12.30 -0.86
N GLU A 50 18.77 -12.18 -1.08
CA GLU A 50 19.78 -12.33 -0.04
C GLU A 50 19.60 -11.31 1.09
N LYS A 51 19.41 -10.02 0.76
CA LYS A 51 19.19 -8.97 1.77
C LYS A 51 17.89 -9.15 2.55
N ILE A 52 16.82 -9.64 1.91
CA ILE A 52 15.60 -10.04 2.61
C ILE A 52 15.91 -11.16 3.60
N GLY A 53 16.65 -12.19 3.17
CA GLY A 53 17.08 -13.30 4.03
C GLY A 53 17.93 -12.85 5.22
N GLN A 54 18.85 -11.90 5.02
CA GLN A 54 19.67 -11.34 6.09
C GLN A 54 18.85 -10.56 7.12
N ILE A 55 17.87 -9.74 6.68
CA ILE A 55 16.96 -9.04 7.61
C ILE A 55 16.13 -10.05 8.40
N GLN A 56 15.60 -11.08 7.75
CA GLN A 56 14.84 -12.14 8.40
C GLN A 56 15.68 -12.91 9.43
N HIS A 57 16.94 -13.20 9.10
CA HIS A 57 17.84 -13.90 10.01
C HIS A 57 18.15 -13.06 11.26
N ARG A 58 18.41 -11.76 11.11
CA ARG A 58 18.64 -10.85 12.26
C ARG A 58 17.43 -10.73 13.17
N ILE A 59 16.22 -10.61 12.60
CA ILE A 59 14.95 -10.65 13.34
C ILE A 59 14.80 -11.97 14.10
N ALA A 60 15.09 -13.10 13.45
CA ALA A 60 14.98 -14.41 14.08
C ALA A 60 15.98 -14.61 15.23
N ILE A 61 17.22 -14.13 15.09
CA ILE A 61 18.23 -14.14 16.15
C ILE A 61 17.77 -13.30 17.34
N HIS A 62 17.27 -12.09 17.10
CA HIS A 62 16.75 -11.19 18.13
C HIS A 62 15.59 -11.83 18.92
N ASN A 63 14.68 -12.50 18.24
CA ASN A 63 13.57 -13.20 18.91
C ASN A 63 14.03 -14.46 19.68
N ALA A 64 15.10 -15.12 19.22
CA ALA A 64 15.67 -16.28 19.91
C ALA A 64 16.51 -15.90 21.15
N HIS A 65 17.10 -14.69 21.13
CA HIS A 65 17.90 -14.16 22.23
C HIS A 65 17.52 -12.68 22.42
N PRO A 66 16.37 -12.39 23.05
CA PRO A 66 16.02 -11.02 23.38
C PRO A 66 17.10 -10.50 24.33
N GLY A 67 18.03 -9.70 23.81
CA GLY A 67 18.99 -8.98 24.63
C GLY A 67 18.20 -8.16 25.67
N ALA A 68 18.79 -7.96 26.84
CA ALA A 68 18.20 -7.26 27.99
C ALA A 68 17.92 -5.76 27.73
N ALA A 69 17.11 -5.46 26.72
CA ALA A 69 16.43 -4.19 26.58
C ALA A 69 15.23 -4.24 27.52
N GLU A 70 15.17 -3.31 28.47
CA GLU A 70 14.02 -3.13 29.33
C GLU A 70 12.75 -2.99 28.47
N PRO A 71 11.62 -3.58 28.90
CA PRO A 71 10.36 -3.38 28.20
C PRO A 71 10.04 -1.87 28.17
N PRO A 72 9.67 -1.33 27.01
CA PRO A 72 9.36 0.08 26.84
C PRO A 72 8.27 0.58 27.78
N ALA A 73 8.34 1.87 28.12
CA ALA A 73 7.17 2.57 28.66
C ALA A 73 5.99 2.48 27.67
N GLU A 74 4.87 1.92 28.14
CA GLU A 74 3.63 1.77 27.35
C GLU A 74 3.17 3.14 26.82
N GLY A 75 3.36 3.40 25.53
CA GLY A 75 2.84 4.59 24.85
C GLY A 75 3.75 5.11 23.74
N SER A 76 4.94 5.61 24.05
CA SER A 76 5.77 6.34 23.08
C SER A 76 6.37 5.47 21.97
N GLU A 77 6.63 4.19 22.25
CA GLU A 77 7.29 3.28 21.30
C GLU A 77 6.31 2.61 20.33
N GLN A 78 5.08 2.36 20.78
CA GLN A 78 4.02 1.90 19.87
C GLN A 78 3.74 2.93 18.77
N ASP A 79 3.78 4.22 19.11
CA ASP A 79 3.51 5.31 18.18
C ASP A 79 4.60 5.49 17.12
N ALA A 80 5.88 5.43 17.52
CA ALA A 80 7.01 5.55 16.58
C ALA A 80 7.08 4.36 15.60
N GLY A 81 6.88 3.14 16.12
CA GLY A 81 6.78 1.93 15.33
C GLY A 81 5.65 1.95 14.32
N ARG A 82 4.46 2.36 14.78
CA ARG A 82 3.26 2.51 13.96
C ARG A 82 3.46 3.53 12.85
N ALA A 83 4.09 4.68 13.14
CA ALA A 83 4.38 5.71 12.14
C ALA A 83 5.35 5.24 11.05
N MET A 84 6.40 4.50 11.42
CA MET A 84 7.36 3.94 10.46
C MET A 84 6.70 2.87 9.57
N PHE A 85 5.89 1.99 10.15
CA PHE A 85 5.16 0.99 9.38
C PHE A 85 4.20 1.60 8.37
N LYS A 86 3.45 2.62 8.78
CA LYS A 86 2.53 3.36 7.92
C LYS A 86 3.27 3.93 6.70
N LYS A 87 4.45 4.53 6.92
CA LYS A 87 5.31 5.03 5.83
C LYS A 87 5.78 3.90 4.90
N MET A 88 6.19 2.75 5.45
CA MET A 88 6.63 1.60 4.65
C MET A 88 5.50 1.03 3.80
N ARG A 89 4.31 0.85 4.39
CA ARG A 89 3.09 0.37 3.71
C ARG A 89 2.68 1.31 2.59
N GLN A 90 2.62 2.60 2.88
CA GLN A 90 2.30 3.64 1.89
C GLN A 90 3.31 3.63 0.73
N PHE A 91 4.60 3.49 1.03
CA PHE A 91 5.64 3.42 0.02
C PHE A 91 5.51 2.16 -0.86
N VAL A 92 5.22 0.99 -0.29
CA VAL A 92 4.97 -0.22 -1.09
C VAL A 92 3.82 -0.02 -2.07
N ALA A 93 2.72 0.59 -1.60
CA ALA A 93 1.57 0.86 -2.46
C ALA A 93 1.89 1.86 -3.58
N ASP A 94 2.67 2.92 -3.31
CA ASP A 94 3.16 3.86 -4.34
C ASP A 94 3.95 3.14 -5.45
N VAL A 95 4.82 2.21 -5.04
CA VAL A 95 5.67 1.46 -5.97
C VAL A 95 4.86 0.49 -6.82
N ASP A 96 3.91 -0.21 -6.20
CA ASP A 96 3.00 -1.09 -6.93
C ASP A 96 2.18 -0.31 -7.96
N LEU A 97 1.75 0.91 -7.63
CA LEU A 97 1.04 1.79 -8.57
C LEU A 97 1.94 2.18 -9.75
N GLU A 98 3.15 2.68 -9.50
CA GLU A 98 4.05 3.08 -10.59
C GLU A 98 4.39 1.91 -11.53
N ILE A 99 4.60 0.70 -10.99
CA ILE A 99 4.80 -0.52 -11.80
C ILE A 99 3.58 -0.82 -12.67
N GLN A 100 2.36 -0.66 -12.12
CA GLN A 100 1.12 -0.87 -12.87
C GLN A 100 0.97 0.15 -14.00
N VAL A 101 1.28 1.42 -13.76
CA VAL A 101 1.26 2.49 -14.77
C VAL A 101 2.23 2.19 -15.91
N ILE A 102 3.47 1.80 -15.59
CA ILE A 102 4.48 1.41 -16.60
C ILE A 102 3.98 0.22 -17.42
N ARG A 103 3.44 -0.82 -16.77
CA ARG A 103 2.89 -2.00 -17.45
C ARG A 103 1.70 -1.68 -18.35
N ALA A 104 0.87 -0.71 -17.95
CA ALA A 104 -0.23 -0.23 -18.77
C ALA A 104 0.26 0.52 -20.02
N GLY A 105 1.53 0.97 -20.05
CA GLY A 105 2.11 1.77 -21.12
C GLY A 105 2.05 3.27 -20.86
N GLY A 106 2.06 3.67 -19.58
CA GLY A 106 2.00 5.06 -19.15
C GLY A 106 0.61 5.52 -18.70
N ASP A 107 0.55 6.74 -18.17
CA ASP A 107 -0.67 7.31 -17.57
C ASP A 107 -1.85 7.37 -18.54
N GLU A 108 -1.62 7.68 -19.82
CA GLU A 108 -2.69 7.76 -20.82
C GLU A 108 -3.46 6.44 -20.95
N ARG A 109 -2.74 5.32 -20.98
CA ARG A 109 -3.36 3.99 -21.08
C ARG A 109 -3.91 3.52 -19.73
N PHE A 110 -3.27 3.91 -18.64
CA PHE A 110 -3.74 3.60 -17.29
C PHE A 110 -5.08 4.29 -16.98
N LEU A 111 -5.23 5.54 -17.41
CA LEU A 111 -6.41 6.38 -17.20
C LEU A 111 -7.51 6.20 -18.26
N GLN A 112 -7.27 5.37 -19.28
CA GLN A 112 -8.28 5.04 -20.28
C GLN A 112 -9.53 4.44 -19.62
N LEU A 113 -10.69 5.03 -19.89
CA LEU A 113 -11.94 4.57 -19.29
C LEU A 113 -12.37 3.22 -19.85
N GLN A 114 -12.84 2.36 -18.95
CA GLN A 114 -13.45 1.08 -19.27
C GLN A 114 -14.66 0.86 -18.34
N GLU A 115 -15.66 0.14 -18.84
CA GLU A 115 -16.82 -0.28 -18.04
C GLU A 115 -16.53 -1.64 -17.38
N GLY A 116 -17.06 -1.84 -16.16
CA GLY A 116 -17.01 -3.15 -15.53
C GLY A 116 -17.56 -3.18 -14.11
N LEU A 117 -18.33 -4.23 -13.78
CA LEU A 117 -18.66 -4.60 -12.41
C LEU A 117 -17.55 -5.48 -11.84
N ILE A 118 -16.90 -5.05 -10.77
CA ILE A 118 -15.71 -5.78 -10.28
C ILE A 118 -15.77 -6.05 -8.79
N LEU A 119 -16.41 -5.17 -8.02
CA LEU A 119 -16.40 -5.25 -6.56
C LEU A 119 -17.74 -5.73 -6.02
N LYS A 120 -17.70 -6.75 -5.15
CA LYS A 120 -18.87 -7.17 -4.39
C LYS A 120 -19.19 -6.14 -3.31
N GLN A 121 -20.48 -5.97 -3.01
CA GLN A 121 -20.95 -4.92 -2.12
C GLN A 121 -20.48 -5.10 -0.67
N ASP A 122 -20.32 -6.33 -0.20
CA ASP A 122 -19.76 -6.68 1.12
C ASP A 122 -18.31 -6.20 1.29
N VAL A 123 -17.48 -6.40 0.26
CA VAL A 123 -16.08 -5.93 0.25
C VAL A 123 -16.05 -4.39 0.20
N ALA A 124 -16.89 -3.78 -0.62
CA ALA A 124 -16.97 -2.32 -0.71
C ALA A 124 -17.34 -1.67 0.63
N VAL A 125 -18.25 -2.28 1.40
CA VAL A 125 -18.64 -1.81 2.73
C VAL A 125 -17.48 -1.93 3.73
N GLN A 126 -16.73 -3.03 3.72
CA GLN A 126 -15.57 -3.19 4.61
C GLN A 126 -14.52 -2.10 4.35
N VAL A 127 -14.20 -1.85 3.09
CA VAL A 127 -13.26 -0.77 2.71
C VAL A 127 -13.81 0.60 3.10
N ALA A 128 -15.11 0.85 2.90
CA ALA A 128 -15.73 2.11 3.30
C ALA A 128 -15.63 2.35 4.82
N ASN A 129 -15.81 1.31 5.64
CA ASN A 129 -15.66 1.41 7.09
C ASN A 129 -14.22 1.76 7.51
N MET A 130 -13.22 1.12 6.89
CA MET A 130 -11.80 1.44 7.12
C MET A 130 -11.49 2.90 6.78
N VAL A 131 -11.89 3.34 5.59
CA VAL A 131 -11.62 4.70 5.08
C VAL A 131 -12.42 5.75 5.85
N SER A 132 -13.52 5.39 6.48
CA SER A 132 -14.30 6.30 7.33
C SER A 132 -13.76 6.39 8.76
N GLY A 133 -12.67 5.70 9.09
CA GLY A 133 -12.07 5.69 10.43
C GLY A 133 -12.90 4.94 11.47
N ILE A 134 -13.83 4.07 11.04
CA ILE A 134 -14.60 3.21 11.95
C ILE A 134 -13.73 2.08 12.48
N GLU A 135 -12.72 1.65 11.71
CA GLU A 135 -11.71 0.70 12.18
C GLU A 135 -10.51 1.42 12.82
N GLU A 136 -10.25 1.15 14.10
CA GLU A 136 -9.19 1.77 14.91
C GLU A 136 -7.75 1.54 14.38
N THR A 137 -7.58 0.66 13.41
CA THR A 137 -6.28 0.35 12.79
C THR A 137 -5.96 1.24 11.59
N TYR A 138 -6.88 2.13 11.20
CA TYR A 138 -6.78 2.95 10.01
C TYR A 138 -7.03 4.43 10.33
N ASP A 139 -6.01 5.28 10.15
CA ASP A 139 -6.19 6.71 10.30
C ASP A 139 -7.07 7.22 9.15
N ALA A 140 -8.25 7.74 9.50
CA ALA A 140 -9.14 8.33 8.52
C ALA A 140 -8.41 9.42 7.71
N PRO A 141 -8.55 9.43 6.38
CA PRO A 141 -8.08 10.54 5.57
C PRO A 141 -8.89 11.81 5.90
N ASN A 142 -8.41 12.95 5.39
CA ASN A 142 -9.25 14.14 5.37
C ASN A 142 -10.55 13.89 4.59
N GLU A 143 -11.58 14.68 4.90
CA GLU A 143 -12.94 14.48 4.39
C GLU A 143 -13.02 14.40 2.86
N GLU A 144 -12.26 15.25 2.15
CA GLU A 144 -12.22 15.26 0.69
C GLU A 144 -11.60 13.98 0.11
N HIS A 145 -10.49 13.53 0.67
CA HIS A 145 -9.81 12.31 0.23
C HIS A 145 -10.65 11.07 0.55
N GLY A 146 -11.27 11.00 1.73
CA GLY A 146 -12.22 9.94 2.07
C GLY A 146 -13.43 9.92 1.12
N ARG A 147 -14.05 11.09 0.88
CA ARG A 147 -15.18 11.23 -0.07
C ARG A 147 -14.84 10.70 -1.46
N ARG A 148 -13.65 11.00 -1.99
CA ARG A 148 -13.21 10.51 -3.30
C ARG A 148 -13.07 9.00 -3.35
N ILE A 149 -12.54 8.38 -2.29
CA ILE A 149 -12.46 6.92 -2.20
C ILE A 149 -13.86 6.30 -2.13
N LEU A 150 -14.77 6.86 -1.33
CA LEU A 150 -16.16 6.41 -1.24
C LEU A 150 -16.88 6.50 -2.59
N ASN A 151 -16.64 7.57 -3.36
CA ASN A 151 -17.17 7.69 -4.72
C ASN A 151 -16.62 6.61 -5.66
N LEU A 152 -15.33 6.26 -5.55
CA LEU A 152 -14.75 5.16 -6.34
C LEU A 152 -15.37 3.81 -5.97
N LEU A 153 -15.54 3.53 -4.67
CA LEU A 153 -16.19 2.30 -4.21
C LEU A 153 -17.61 2.19 -4.74
N LYS A 154 -18.38 3.28 -4.70
CA LYS A 154 -19.72 3.35 -5.30
C LYS A 154 -19.68 3.02 -6.80
N ASN A 155 -18.79 3.69 -7.55
CA ASN A 155 -18.63 3.47 -8.99
C ASN A 155 -18.24 2.00 -9.33
N LEU A 156 -17.40 1.38 -8.50
CA LEU A 156 -16.98 -0.03 -8.63
C LEU A 156 -18.13 -1.03 -8.39
N THR A 157 -19.17 -0.62 -7.66
CA THR A 157 -20.40 -1.40 -7.41
C THR A 157 -21.55 -1.10 -8.37
N GLU A 158 -21.48 0.00 -9.12
CA GLU A 158 -22.58 0.49 -9.98
C GLU A 158 -22.29 0.38 -11.50
N MET A 159 -21.25 -0.35 -11.92
CA MET A 159 -20.79 -0.47 -13.32
C MET A 159 -20.44 0.86 -14.01
N ALA A 160 -20.12 1.89 -13.24
CA ALA A 160 -19.74 3.17 -13.80
C ALA A 160 -18.39 3.05 -14.56
N PRO A 161 -18.18 3.81 -15.66
CA PRO A 161 -16.89 3.86 -16.32
C PRO A 161 -15.80 4.35 -15.36
N LEU A 162 -14.73 3.58 -15.26
CA LEU A 162 -13.57 3.91 -14.44
C LEU A 162 -12.28 3.73 -15.23
N PRO A 163 -11.18 4.38 -14.83
CA PRO A 163 -9.87 4.10 -15.37
C PRO A 163 -9.57 2.60 -15.36
N ARG A 164 -9.09 2.09 -16.50
CA ARG A 164 -8.67 0.71 -16.67
C ARG A 164 -7.70 0.27 -15.58
N GLY A 165 -6.74 1.13 -15.24
CA GLY A 165 -5.80 0.90 -14.16
C GLY A 165 -6.48 0.63 -12.83
N VAL A 166 -7.46 1.44 -12.46
CA VAL A 166 -8.26 1.26 -11.24
C VAL A 166 -9.01 -0.08 -11.26
N LEU A 167 -9.66 -0.40 -12.39
CA LEU A 167 -10.37 -1.67 -12.55
C LEU A 167 -9.42 -2.88 -12.43
N ASP A 168 -8.25 -2.81 -13.05
CA ASP A 168 -7.25 -3.89 -13.04
C ASP A 168 -6.64 -4.05 -11.64
N THR A 169 -6.37 -2.96 -10.92
CA THR A 169 -5.97 -2.99 -9.50
C THR A 169 -7.03 -3.67 -8.63
N VAL A 170 -8.30 -3.26 -8.77
CA VAL A 170 -9.40 -3.79 -7.94
C VAL A 170 -9.66 -5.27 -8.23
N LYS A 171 -9.56 -5.72 -9.49
CA LYS A 171 -9.72 -7.16 -9.85
C LYS A 171 -8.77 -8.05 -9.07
N VAL A 172 -7.54 -7.60 -8.87
CA VAL A 172 -6.50 -8.34 -8.16
C VAL A 172 -6.73 -8.30 -6.65
N LEU A 173 -7.15 -7.15 -6.11
CA LEU A 173 -7.22 -6.91 -4.67
C LEU A 173 -8.60 -7.14 -4.04
N ARG A 174 -9.64 -7.47 -4.82
CA ARG A 174 -11.02 -7.67 -4.33
C ARG A 174 -11.20 -8.75 -3.25
N GLY A 175 -10.18 -9.59 -3.00
CA GLY A 175 -10.18 -10.59 -1.93
C GLY A 175 -9.52 -10.11 -0.63
N ASP A 176 -8.90 -8.94 -0.64
CA ASP A 176 -8.17 -8.36 0.50
C ASP A 176 -8.61 -6.88 0.67
N PRO A 177 -9.60 -6.63 1.55
CA PRO A 177 -10.13 -5.29 1.79
C PRO A 177 -9.08 -4.28 2.27
N LEU A 178 -8.11 -4.72 3.08
CA LEU A 178 -7.05 -3.84 3.60
C LEU A 178 -6.11 -3.41 2.47
N ALA A 179 -5.64 -4.37 1.68
CA ALA A 179 -4.79 -4.05 0.52
C ALA A 179 -5.54 -3.19 -0.51
N LEU A 180 -6.84 -3.43 -0.68
CA LEU A 180 -7.69 -2.61 -1.55
C LEU A 180 -7.84 -1.17 -1.01
N ALA A 181 -8.02 -0.98 0.29
CA ALA A 181 -8.06 0.34 0.91
C ALA A 181 -6.76 1.11 0.64
N ASP A 182 -5.60 0.49 0.91
CA ASP A 182 -4.29 1.10 0.70
C ASP A 182 -4.03 1.47 -0.77
N ALA A 183 -4.48 0.61 -1.69
CA ALA A 183 -4.39 0.89 -3.12
C ALA A 183 -5.26 2.07 -3.54
N LEU A 184 -6.51 2.17 -3.03
CA LEU A 184 -7.40 3.29 -3.33
C LEU A 184 -6.88 4.62 -2.77
N HIS A 185 -6.34 4.61 -1.55
CA HIS A 185 -5.64 5.76 -0.97
C HIS A 185 -4.49 6.24 -1.84
N THR A 186 -3.69 5.29 -2.34
CA THR A 186 -2.56 5.58 -3.22
C THR A 186 -3.03 6.15 -4.54
N LEU A 187 -4.07 5.56 -5.15
CA LEU A 187 -4.67 6.04 -6.40
C LEU A 187 -5.22 7.46 -6.29
N VAL A 188 -6.00 7.77 -5.25
CA VAL A 188 -6.57 9.13 -5.05
C VAL A 188 -5.48 10.15 -4.72
N ARG A 189 -4.43 9.75 -4.00
CA ARG A 189 -3.27 10.63 -3.72
C ARG A 189 -2.47 10.92 -4.98
N HIS A 190 -2.21 9.92 -5.81
CA HIS A 190 -1.40 10.03 -7.03
C HIS A 190 -2.16 10.72 -8.17
N TYR A 191 -3.48 10.51 -8.25
CA TYR A 191 -4.37 11.14 -9.23
C TYR A 191 -5.41 12.01 -8.52
N PRO A 192 -5.10 13.30 -8.27
CA PRO A 192 -5.96 14.17 -7.45
C PRO A 192 -7.38 14.38 -7.98
N LYS A 193 -7.65 14.13 -9.27
CA LYS A 193 -9.01 14.26 -9.83
C LYS A 193 -9.81 12.95 -9.78
N LEU A 194 -9.19 11.85 -9.35
CA LEU A 194 -9.83 10.54 -9.30
C LEU A 194 -10.85 10.50 -8.15
N GLY A 195 -12.08 10.07 -8.44
CA GLY A 195 -13.17 10.03 -7.46
C GLY A 195 -13.87 11.38 -7.23
N ASP A 196 -13.48 12.45 -7.94
CA ASP A 196 -14.04 13.79 -7.74
C ASP A 196 -15.34 14.07 -8.50
N ASN A 197 -15.83 13.17 -9.35
CA ASN A 197 -17.02 13.49 -10.14
C ASN A 197 -17.98 12.31 -10.35
N PRO A 198 -19.30 12.57 -10.30
CA PRO A 198 -20.35 11.65 -10.71
C PRO A 198 -20.60 11.60 -12.24
N ASN A 199 -19.89 12.39 -13.07
CA ASN A 199 -20.07 12.44 -14.54
C ASN A 199 -18.76 12.81 -15.29
N TRP A 200 -17.76 11.93 -15.35
CA TRP A 200 -16.64 12.13 -16.29
C TRP A 200 -17.12 11.83 -17.71
N GLN A 201 -17.59 12.88 -18.39
CA GLN A 201 -18.02 12.85 -19.78
C GLN A 201 -16.96 12.17 -20.65
N LYS A 202 -17.42 11.21 -21.47
CA LYS A 202 -16.72 10.75 -22.68
C LYS A 202 -16.12 11.98 -23.39
N PRO A 203 -14.83 11.98 -23.76
CA PRO A 203 -14.43 12.84 -24.86
C PRO A 203 -15.31 12.44 -26.06
N GLY A 204 -15.99 13.43 -26.65
CA GLY A 204 -16.83 13.25 -27.84
C GLY A 204 -16.06 12.73 -29.03
#